data_AF-A0A9C9TG33-F1
#
_entry.id   AF-A0A9C9TG33-F1
#
_cell.length_a   1.000
_cell.length_b   1.000
_cell.length_c   1.000
_cell.angle_alpha   90.00
_cell.angle_beta   90.00
_cell.angle_gamma   90.00
#
_symmetry.space_group_name_H-M   'P 1'
#
loop_
_entity.id
_entity.type
_entity.pdbx_description
1 polymer ?
#
loop_
_entity_poly.entity_id
_entity_poly.type
_entity_poly.pdbx_seq_one_letter_code
_entity_poly.pdbx_strand_id
1 'polypeptide(L)'
;MLIEALERFPDDKAVHYEMARFLLRSEENLSPQIGGHLGRSYSPGDRNYNARHLHAQYLFCVGEAKKAEALFQDVEERAPPEFRDQTTNPDRGIARHLKRGIGRVVRKDSTYCFIHSPAYGKDIYANERDSDVSVWELIRSGTQVDFKVMFRRGGPVAHDLRPMSG
;
A
#
# COMPACT_ATOMS: atom_id res chain seq x y z
N MET A 1 -2.16 -23.86 18.17
CA MET A 1 -2.66 -22.48 17.91
C MET A 1 -1.49 -21.57 17.54
N LEU A 2 -1.72 -20.43 16.84
CA LEU A 2 -0.62 -19.52 16.44
C LEU A 2 0.19 -18.99 17.63
N ILE A 3 -0.45 -18.82 18.79
CA ILE A 3 0.22 -18.41 20.03
C ILE A 3 1.21 -19.49 20.51
N GLU A 4 0.76 -20.73 20.64
CA GLU A 4 1.62 -21.88 21.01
C GLU A 4 2.79 -22.06 20.02
N ALA A 5 2.57 -21.77 18.73
CA ALA A 5 3.62 -21.82 17.72
C ALA A 5 4.68 -20.74 17.96
N LEU A 6 4.30 -19.53 18.36
CA LEU A 6 5.25 -18.45 18.73
C LEU A 6 5.93 -18.72 20.06
N GLU A 7 5.27 -19.38 21.01
CA GLU A 7 5.91 -19.80 22.26
C GLU A 7 7.02 -20.83 22.01
N ARG A 8 6.81 -21.73 21.05
CA ARG A 8 7.78 -22.76 20.67
C ARG A 8 8.86 -22.25 19.70
N PHE A 9 8.49 -21.34 18.80
CA PHE A 9 9.35 -20.81 17.74
C PHE A 9 9.22 -19.28 17.65
N PRO A 10 9.79 -18.53 18.60
CA PRO A 10 9.57 -17.09 18.74
C PRO A 10 10.16 -16.24 17.60
N ASP A 11 11.06 -16.80 16.80
CA ASP A 11 11.69 -16.11 15.66
C ASP A 11 11.20 -16.64 14.30
N ASP A 12 10.18 -17.50 14.29
CA ASP A 12 9.65 -18.05 13.05
C ASP A 12 8.89 -16.98 12.25
N LYS A 13 9.50 -16.57 11.14
CA LYS A 13 8.97 -15.53 10.23
C LYS A 13 7.60 -15.89 9.66
N ALA A 14 7.37 -17.15 9.32
CA ALA A 14 6.10 -17.59 8.74
C ALA A 14 4.99 -17.55 9.79
N VAL A 15 5.29 -17.95 11.02
CA VAL A 15 4.33 -17.84 12.15
C VAL A 15 4.02 -16.37 12.44
N HIS A 16 5.03 -15.49 12.44
CA HIS A 16 4.81 -14.04 12.56
C HIS A 16 3.92 -13.47 11.44
N TYR A 17 4.15 -13.89 10.19
CA TYR A 17 3.34 -13.45 9.05
C TYR A 17 1.87 -13.85 9.21
N GLU A 18 1.61 -15.12 9.57
CA GLU A 18 0.26 -15.62 9.76
C GLU A 18 -0.43 -14.98 10.98
N MET A 19 0.31 -14.71 12.05
CA MET A 19 -0.21 -13.95 13.19
C MET A 19 -0.64 -12.54 12.78
N ALA A 20 0.21 -11.81 12.06
CA ALA A 20 -0.15 -10.47 11.57
C ALA A 20 -1.42 -10.50 10.69
N ARG A 21 -1.51 -11.48 9.78
CA ARG A 21 -2.68 -11.66 8.91
C ARG A 21 -3.95 -12.02 9.69
N PHE A 22 -3.81 -12.82 10.75
CA PHE A 22 -4.92 -13.12 11.65
C PHE A 22 -5.43 -11.86 12.34
N LEU A 23 -4.53 -11.09 12.97
CA LEU A 23 -4.87 -9.83 13.65
C LEU A 23 -5.48 -8.80 12.69
N LEU A 24 -4.93 -8.67 11.48
CA LEU A 24 -5.50 -7.83 10.41
C LEU A 24 -6.93 -8.20 10.01
N ARG A 25 -7.37 -9.44 10.24
CA ARG A 25 -8.74 -9.86 9.96
C ARG A 25 -9.65 -9.77 11.17
N SER A 26 -9.10 -9.96 12.38
CA SER A 26 -9.89 -10.08 13.61
C SER A 26 -10.06 -8.78 14.37
N GLU A 27 -9.07 -7.88 14.33
CA GLU A 27 -9.14 -6.61 15.05
C GLU A 27 -10.01 -5.60 14.32
N GLU A 28 -10.55 -4.59 15.00
CA GLU A 28 -11.27 -3.48 14.35
C GLU A 28 -10.32 -2.34 13.92
N ASN A 29 -9.13 -2.26 14.54
CA ASN A 29 -8.17 -1.18 14.32
C ASN A 29 -6.80 -1.74 13.95
N LEU A 30 -5.96 -0.91 13.32
CA LEU A 30 -4.57 -1.26 13.02
C LEU A 30 -3.70 -1.07 14.27
N SER A 31 -3.63 -2.08 15.14
CA SER A 31 -2.82 -2.02 16.36
C SER A 31 -1.31 -2.06 16.06
N PRO A 32 -0.45 -1.52 16.95
CA PRO A 32 1.01 -1.65 16.85
C PRO A 32 1.51 -3.10 16.86
N GLN A 33 0.75 -4.02 17.45
CA GLN A 33 1.08 -5.44 17.49
C GLN A 33 1.14 -6.05 16.09
N ILE A 34 0.22 -5.66 15.20
CA ILE A 34 0.23 -6.05 13.79
C ILE A 34 1.56 -5.66 13.14
N GLY A 35 1.98 -4.41 13.29
CA GLY A 35 3.27 -3.92 12.78
C GLY A 35 4.46 -4.68 13.37
N GLY A 36 4.40 -5.01 14.67
CA GLY A 36 5.41 -5.81 15.35
C GLY A 36 5.58 -7.22 14.77
N HIS A 37 4.49 -7.91 14.44
CA HIS A 37 4.55 -9.22 13.77
C HIS A 37 4.99 -9.09 12.31
N LEU A 38 4.48 -8.10 11.57
CA LEU A 38 4.90 -7.85 10.18
C LEU A 38 6.40 -7.55 10.08
N GLY A 39 6.97 -6.76 11.00
CA GLY A 39 8.41 -6.49 11.05
C GLY A 39 9.28 -7.73 11.29
N ARG A 40 8.75 -8.74 12.00
CA ARG A 40 9.45 -10.00 12.29
C ARG A 40 9.21 -11.11 11.27
N SER A 41 8.25 -10.94 10.36
CA SER A 41 8.05 -11.86 9.22
C SER A 41 9.08 -11.73 8.10
N TYR A 42 10.00 -10.78 8.29
CA TYR A 42 11.08 -10.29 7.45
C TYR A 42 12.53 -10.54 7.85
N SER A 43 13.48 -10.52 6.93
CA SER A 43 14.82 -9.98 7.19
C SER A 43 15.32 -9.17 5.99
N PRO A 44 16.31 -8.27 6.18
CA PRO A 44 16.95 -7.59 5.07
C PRO A 44 17.47 -8.60 4.03
N GLY A 45 17.13 -8.37 2.77
CA GLY A 45 17.62 -9.18 1.64
C GLY A 45 16.97 -10.56 1.46
N ASP A 46 16.09 -11.01 2.36
CA ASP A 46 15.37 -12.27 2.15
C ASP A 46 14.24 -12.12 1.11
N ARG A 47 13.74 -13.27 0.66
CA ARG A 47 12.70 -13.39 -0.37
C ARG A 47 11.27 -13.29 0.18
N ASN A 48 11.08 -12.82 1.42
CA ASN A 48 9.76 -12.64 2.03
C ASN A 48 9.10 -11.33 1.54
N TYR A 49 9.05 -11.14 0.21
CA TYR A 49 8.53 -9.92 -0.42
C TYR A 49 7.05 -9.68 -0.09
N ASN A 50 6.26 -10.74 0.06
CA ASN A 50 4.85 -10.64 0.46
C ASN A 50 4.70 -10.00 1.85
N ALA A 51 5.48 -10.48 2.82
CA ALA A 51 5.53 -9.95 4.17
C ALA A 51 5.99 -8.49 4.20
N ARG A 52 7.07 -8.19 3.48
CA ARG A 52 7.62 -6.82 3.39
C ARG A 52 6.64 -5.84 2.75
N HIS A 53 5.99 -6.25 1.67
CA HIS A 53 4.99 -5.45 0.98
C HIS A 53 3.73 -5.25 1.83
N LEU A 54 3.24 -6.28 2.55
CA LEU A 54 2.13 -6.12 3.49
C LEU A 54 2.49 -5.19 4.65
N HIS A 55 3.73 -5.25 5.15
CA HIS A 55 4.21 -4.30 6.15
C HIS A 55 4.25 -2.87 5.61
N ALA A 56 4.67 -2.68 4.35
CA ALA A 56 4.65 -1.37 3.71
C ALA A 56 3.22 -0.80 3.61
N GLN A 57 2.23 -1.64 3.26
CA GLN A 57 0.82 -1.26 3.25
C GLN A 57 0.31 -0.87 4.64
N TYR A 58 0.65 -1.65 5.68
CA TYR A 58 0.32 -1.32 7.06
C TYR A 58 0.89 0.05 7.47
N LEU A 59 2.18 0.28 7.20
CA LEU A 59 2.88 1.53 7.52
C LEU A 59 2.25 2.72 6.79
N PHE A 60 1.85 2.53 5.53
CA PHE A 60 1.12 3.54 4.77
C PHE A 60 -0.20 3.90 5.49
N CYS A 61 -0.99 2.91 5.91
CA CYS A 61 -2.27 3.15 6.59
C CYS A 61 -2.13 3.85 7.94
N VAL A 62 -1.06 3.55 8.70
CA VAL A 62 -0.82 4.20 10.01
C VAL A 62 -0.04 5.52 9.93
N GLY A 63 0.17 6.05 8.71
CA GLY A 63 0.80 7.36 8.50
C GLY A 63 2.33 7.36 8.56
N GLU A 64 2.96 6.19 8.56
CA GLU A 64 4.42 6.02 8.59
C GLU A 64 5.00 6.04 7.15
N ALA A 65 4.71 7.10 6.41
CA ALA A 65 4.93 7.20 4.96
C ALA A 65 6.38 6.92 4.53
N LYS A 66 7.37 7.49 5.23
CA LYS A 66 8.80 7.29 4.91
C LYS A 66 9.22 5.82 5.06
N LYS A 67 8.71 5.13 6.09
CA LYS A 67 9.01 3.71 6.31
C LYS A 67 8.32 2.85 5.25
N ALA A 68 7.06 3.16 4.93
CA ALA A 68 6.33 2.48 3.86
C ALA A 68 7.05 2.60 2.51
N GLU A 69 7.48 3.81 2.16
CA GLU A 69 8.25 4.10 0.95
C GLU A 69 9.53 3.27 0.85
N ALA A 70 10.32 3.22 1.93
CA ALA A 70 11.55 2.44 1.96
C ALA A 70 11.30 0.94 1.73
N LEU A 71 10.24 0.39 2.32
CA LEU A 71 9.89 -1.03 2.13
C LEU A 71 9.37 -1.33 0.72
N PHE A 72 8.54 -0.44 0.15
CA PHE A 72 8.09 -0.59 -1.23
C PHE A 72 9.25 -0.52 -2.22
N GLN A 73 10.20 0.38 -1.99
CA GLN A 73 11.40 0.49 -2.82
C GLN A 73 12.27 -0.76 -2.73
N ASP A 74 12.51 -1.30 -1.53
CA ASP A 74 13.26 -2.55 -1.37
C ASP A 74 12.60 -3.73 -2.12
N VAL A 75 11.26 -3.79 -2.11
CA VAL A 75 10.50 -4.79 -2.86
C VAL A 75 10.60 -4.56 -4.38
N GLU A 76 10.49 -3.32 -4.85
CA GLU A 76 10.62 -2.96 -6.28
C GLU A 76 12.00 -3.33 -6.84
N GLU A 77 13.06 -3.10 -6.07
CA GLU A 77 14.45 -3.35 -6.50
C GLU A 77 14.84 -4.83 -6.49
N ARG A 78 14.28 -5.61 -5.56
CA ARG A 78 14.77 -6.98 -5.28
C ARG A 78 13.80 -8.10 -5.66
N ALA A 79 12.50 -7.82 -5.77
CA ALA A 79 11.53 -8.87 -6.09
C ALA A 79 11.64 -9.26 -7.57
N PRO A 80 11.35 -10.53 -7.92
CA PRO A 80 11.27 -10.96 -9.31
C PRO A 80 10.30 -10.08 -10.13
N PRO A 81 10.50 -9.93 -11.45
CA PRO A 81 9.66 -9.11 -12.31
C PRO A 81 8.16 -9.39 -12.19
N GLU A 82 7.78 -10.65 -12.02
CA GLU A 82 6.41 -11.15 -11.88
C GLU A 82 5.74 -10.85 -10.53
N PHE A 83 6.50 -10.37 -9.53
CA PHE A 83 5.95 -10.09 -8.21
C PHE A 83 5.12 -8.80 -8.21
N ARG A 84 3.78 -8.92 -8.22
CA ARG A 84 2.84 -7.77 -8.21
C ARG A 84 3.17 -6.75 -9.30
N ASP A 85 3.44 -7.26 -10.50
CA ASP A 85 3.68 -6.51 -11.73
C ASP A 85 2.45 -5.67 -12.14
N GLN A 86 1.26 -6.09 -11.70
CA GLN A 86 -0.01 -5.39 -11.88
C GLN A 86 -0.52 -4.81 -10.56
N THR A 87 -1.43 -3.83 -10.69
CA THR A 87 -2.17 -3.30 -9.55
C THR A 87 -3.01 -4.40 -8.91
N THR A 88 -2.83 -4.62 -7.62
CA THR A 88 -3.60 -5.61 -6.86
C THR A 88 -4.46 -4.94 -5.81
N ASN A 89 -5.63 -5.53 -5.55
CA ASN A 89 -6.40 -5.15 -4.38
C ASN A 89 -5.53 -5.34 -3.13
N PRO A 90 -5.56 -4.39 -2.18
CA PRO A 90 -4.91 -4.57 -0.89
C PRO A 90 -5.40 -5.84 -0.19
N ASP A 91 -4.61 -6.35 0.77
CA ASP A 91 -5.12 -7.40 1.66
C ASP A 91 -6.44 -6.94 2.29
N ARG A 92 -7.43 -7.82 2.41
CA ARG A 92 -8.78 -7.45 2.91
C ARG A 92 -8.71 -6.76 4.28
N GLY A 93 -7.77 -7.17 5.13
CA GLY A 93 -7.53 -6.55 6.43
C GLY A 93 -6.97 -5.13 6.34
N ILE A 94 -6.20 -4.82 5.30
CA ILE A 94 -5.72 -3.45 4.99
C ILE A 94 -6.82 -2.63 4.31
N ALA A 95 -7.49 -3.19 3.31
CA ALA A 95 -8.42 -2.50 2.44
C ALA A 95 -9.54 -1.78 3.21
N ARG A 96 -10.06 -2.39 4.28
CA ARG A 96 -11.10 -1.80 5.14
C ARG A 96 -10.66 -0.55 5.91
N HIS A 97 -9.36 -0.34 6.09
CA HIS A 97 -8.81 0.85 6.77
C HIS A 97 -8.37 1.94 5.79
N LEU A 98 -8.34 1.65 4.49
CA LEU A 98 -8.00 2.64 3.49
C LEU A 98 -9.17 3.60 3.30
N LYS A 99 -8.93 4.85 3.72
CA LYS A 99 -9.76 5.97 3.31
C LYS A 99 -9.36 6.40 1.91
N ARG A 100 -10.26 7.12 1.23
CA ARG A 100 -9.88 7.82 0.00
C ARG A 100 -8.77 8.82 0.32
N GLY A 101 -7.73 8.81 -0.49
CA GLY A 101 -6.66 9.79 -0.44
C GLY A 101 -7.11 11.12 -1.07
N ILE A 102 -6.44 12.20 -0.69
CA ILE A 102 -6.60 13.51 -1.29
C ILE A 102 -5.24 13.95 -1.83
N GLY A 103 -5.23 14.59 -2.99
CA GLY A 103 -4.01 15.10 -3.57
C GLY A 103 -4.26 16.10 -4.69
N ARG A 104 -3.17 16.56 -5.29
CA ARG A 104 -3.17 17.48 -6.43
C ARG A 104 -2.45 16.83 -7.60
N VAL A 105 -3.07 16.86 -8.77
CA VAL A 105 -2.43 16.39 -10.01
C VAL A 105 -1.21 17.28 -10.30
N VAL A 106 -0.02 16.70 -10.33
CA VAL A 106 1.25 17.41 -10.59
C VAL A 106 1.50 17.52 -12.08
N ARG A 107 1.32 16.39 -12.78
CA ARG A 107 1.39 16.29 -14.25
C ARG A 107 0.36 15.30 -14.75
N LYS A 108 -0.14 15.54 -15.95
CA LYS A 108 -1.05 14.66 -16.67
C LYS A 108 -0.57 14.50 -18.11
N ASP A 109 -0.49 13.25 -18.52
CA ASP A 109 -0.31 12.82 -19.90
C ASP A 109 -1.64 12.30 -20.46
N SER A 110 -1.63 11.75 -21.67
CA SER A 110 -2.84 11.21 -22.31
C SER A 110 -3.44 10.07 -21.47
N THR A 111 -2.62 9.11 -21.05
CA THR A 111 -3.09 7.86 -20.42
C THR A 111 -2.73 7.71 -18.94
N TYR A 112 -1.94 8.62 -18.38
CA TYR A 112 -1.58 8.58 -16.96
C TYR A 112 -1.40 9.96 -16.36
N CYS A 113 -1.41 10.03 -15.03
CA CYS A 113 -1.09 11.24 -14.28
C CYS A 113 -0.37 10.89 -12.99
N PHE A 114 0.24 11.90 -12.38
CA PHE A 114 0.92 11.80 -11.10
C PHE A 114 0.27 12.76 -10.12
N ILE A 115 -0.03 12.27 -8.92
CA ILE A 115 -0.75 13.00 -7.87
C ILE A 115 0.17 13.16 -6.67
N HIS A 116 0.43 14.41 -6.28
CA HIS A 116 1.08 14.69 -5.03
C HIS A 116 0.06 14.59 -3.90
N SER A 117 0.33 13.78 -2.88
CA SER A 117 -0.50 13.62 -1.71
C SER A 117 0.36 13.74 -0.45
N PRO A 118 -0.06 14.51 0.58
CA PRO A 118 0.70 14.59 1.83
C PRO A 118 0.78 13.25 2.58
N ALA A 119 -0.06 12.28 2.21
CA ALA A 119 -0.05 10.94 2.79
C ALA A 119 1.14 10.08 2.33
N TYR A 120 1.89 10.50 1.30
CA TYR A 120 3.00 9.72 0.75
C TYR A 120 4.15 10.59 0.26
N GLY A 121 5.40 10.12 0.44
CA GLY A 121 6.60 10.90 0.12
C GLY A 121 6.91 11.05 -1.38
N LYS A 122 6.29 10.23 -2.23
CA LYS A 122 6.43 10.26 -3.70
C LYS A 122 5.09 10.57 -4.36
N ASP A 123 5.15 11.04 -5.61
CA ASP A 123 3.94 11.21 -6.40
C ASP A 123 3.29 9.85 -6.70
N ILE A 124 1.98 9.79 -6.53
CA ILE A 124 1.17 8.59 -6.70
C ILE A 124 0.71 8.51 -8.16
N TYR A 125 1.03 7.40 -8.81
CA TYR A 125 0.63 7.12 -10.19
C TYR A 125 -0.87 6.79 -10.29
N ALA A 126 -1.53 7.30 -11.32
CA ALA A 126 -2.86 6.88 -11.74
C ALA A 126 -2.90 6.65 -13.25
N ASN A 127 -3.69 5.68 -13.71
CA ASN A 127 -3.94 5.43 -15.13
C ASN A 127 -5.38 5.80 -15.50
N GLU A 128 -5.57 6.27 -16.73
CA GLU A 128 -6.89 6.59 -17.28
C GLU A 128 -7.88 5.44 -17.14
N ARG A 129 -7.44 4.20 -17.43
CA ARG A 129 -8.31 3.01 -17.40
C ARG A 129 -8.87 2.68 -16.01
N ASP A 130 -8.25 3.23 -14.97
CA ASP A 130 -8.61 2.97 -13.58
C ASP A 130 -9.59 4.04 -13.04
N SER A 131 -10.09 4.93 -13.91
CA SER A 131 -11.05 6.01 -13.60
C SER A 131 -12.11 6.15 -14.70
N ASP A 132 -13.17 6.90 -14.41
CA ASP A 132 -14.18 7.23 -15.41
C ASP A 132 -13.59 8.17 -16.48
N VAL A 133 -13.90 7.92 -17.76
CA VAL A 133 -13.40 8.70 -18.90
C VAL A 133 -13.80 10.17 -18.78
N SER A 134 -15.03 10.47 -18.37
CA SER A 134 -15.49 11.85 -18.20
C SER A 134 -14.72 12.58 -17.09
N VAL A 135 -14.34 11.87 -16.03
CA VAL A 135 -13.46 12.42 -15.00
C VAL A 135 -12.06 12.66 -15.55
N TRP A 136 -11.53 11.71 -16.33
CA TRP A 136 -10.19 11.82 -16.88
C TRP A 136 -10.02 13.02 -17.82
N GLU A 137 -11.03 13.30 -18.65
CA GLU A 137 -11.07 14.48 -19.52
C GLU A 137 -11.15 15.78 -18.72
N LEU A 138 -11.82 15.74 -17.55
CA LEU A 138 -11.96 16.91 -16.69
C LEU A 138 -10.71 17.23 -15.88
N ILE A 139 -9.87 16.27 -15.50
CA ILE A 139 -8.69 16.59 -14.66
C ILE A 139 -7.53 17.16 -15.48
N ARG A 140 -6.81 18.13 -14.90
CA ARG A 140 -5.59 18.75 -15.45
C ARG A 140 -4.56 18.97 -14.34
N SER A 141 -3.30 19.22 -14.69
CA SER A 141 -2.29 19.67 -13.72
C SER A 141 -2.84 20.81 -12.84
N GLY A 142 -2.62 20.70 -11.53
CA GLY A 142 -3.17 21.60 -10.51
C GLY A 142 -4.56 21.22 -9.99
N THR A 143 -5.29 20.31 -10.64
CA THR A 143 -6.62 19.86 -10.18
C THR A 143 -6.48 19.12 -8.86
N GLN A 144 -7.30 19.50 -7.88
CA GLN A 144 -7.42 18.76 -6.64
C GLN A 144 -8.36 17.57 -6.85
N VAL A 145 -7.94 16.40 -6.39
CA VAL A 145 -8.67 15.15 -6.56
C VAL A 145 -8.71 14.36 -5.26
N ASP A 146 -9.78 13.60 -5.09
CA ASP A 146 -9.81 12.48 -4.16
C ASP A 146 -9.79 11.15 -4.93
N PHE A 147 -9.20 10.12 -4.35
CA PHE A 147 -8.93 8.85 -5.03
C PHE A 147 -8.96 7.67 -4.06
N LYS A 148 -9.26 6.48 -4.56
CA LYS A 148 -9.00 5.25 -3.80
C LYS A 148 -7.55 4.81 -4.00
N VAL A 149 -7.01 4.15 -2.98
CA VAL A 149 -5.65 3.62 -2.97
C VAL A 149 -5.68 2.12 -3.26
N MET A 150 -4.94 1.70 -4.27
CA MET A 150 -4.50 0.31 -4.46
C MET A 150 -2.98 0.25 -4.29
N PHE A 151 -2.40 -0.96 -4.40
CA PHE A 151 -0.96 -1.15 -4.35
C PHE A 151 -0.45 -1.98 -5.53
N ARG A 152 0.68 -1.57 -6.07
CA ARG A 152 1.55 -2.37 -6.95
C ARG A 152 2.84 -2.70 -6.23
N ARG A 153 3.76 -3.42 -6.88
CA ARG A 153 5.10 -3.74 -6.34
C ARG A 153 5.78 -2.55 -5.64
N GLY A 154 5.94 -1.43 -6.36
CA GLY A 154 6.64 -0.24 -5.87
C GLY A 154 5.84 0.78 -5.06
N GLY A 155 4.61 0.46 -4.63
CA GLY A 155 3.87 1.31 -3.70
C GLY A 155 2.42 1.62 -4.07
N PRO A 156 1.84 2.68 -3.47
CA PRO A 156 0.45 3.05 -3.68
C PRO A 156 0.22 3.54 -5.12
N VAL A 157 -0.93 3.23 -5.66
CA VAL A 157 -1.46 3.78 -6.91
C VAL A 157 -2.86 4.32 -6.67
N ALA A 158 -3.19 5.39 -7.37
CA ALA A 158 -4.48 6.03 -7.29
C ALA A 158 -5.41 5.48 -8.37
N HIS A 159 -6.66 5.26 -8.00
CA HIS A 159 -7.72 4.84 -8.91
C HIS A 159 -9.06 5.48 -8.51
N ASP A 160 -10.07 5.35 -9.38
CA ASP A 160 -11.40 5.95 -9.19
C ASP A 160 -11.24 7.43 -8.83
N LEU A 161 -10.49 8.18 -9.64
CA LEU A 161 -10.24 9.60 -9.41
C LEU A 161 -11.55 10.37 -9.41
N ARG A 162 -11.63 11.41 -8.57
CA ARG A 162 -12.76 12.33 -8.54
C ARG A 162 -12.23 13.75 -8.35
N PRO A 163 -12.61 14.71 -9.22
CA PRO A 163 -12.25 16.11 -9.00
C PRO A 163 -12.98 16.61 -7.76
N MET A 164 -12.25 17.28 -6.89
CA MET A 164 -12.85 17.99 -5.77
C MET A 164 -13.33 19.35 -6.27
N SER A 165 -14.62 19.64 -6.11
CA SER A 165 -15.14 21.00 -6.33
C SER A 165 -14.40 21.95 -5.39
N GLY A 166 -13.78 22.99 -5.96
CA GLY A 166 -13.22 24.11 -5.21
C GLY A 166 -14.30 25.03 -4.65
#